data_AF-A0A2P2MB15-F1
#
_entry.id   AF-A0A2P2MB15-F1
#
_cell.length_a   1.000
_cell.length_b   1.000
_cell.length_c   1.000
_cell.angle_alpha   90.00
_cell.angle_beta   90.00
_cell.angle_gamma   90.00
#
_symmetry.space_group_name_H-M   'P 1'
#
loop_
_entity.id
_entity.type
_entity.pdbx_description
1 polymer ?
#
loop_
_entity_poly.entity_id
_entity_poly.type
_entity_poly.pdbx_seq_one_letter_code
_entity_poly.pdbx_strand_id
1 'polypeptide(L)'
;MASANAPIFMKEALTLPSLGINPQFINFTHVTMESEKYLCVRETAPQNSVVIIDMNMPMQPLRRPITADSALMNPSSRILALKGTCIETH
;
A
#
# COMPACT_ATOMS: atom_id res chain seq x y z
N MET A 1 -34.64 21.17 8.32
CA MET A 1 -34.06 20.04 7.57
C MET A 1 -32.97 19.43 8.43
N ALA A 2 -33.27 18.35 9.14
CA ALA A 2 -32.30 17.65 9.98
C ALA A 2 -31.96 16.33 9.27
N SER A 3 -30.77 16.23 8.67
CA SER A 3 -30.21 14.92 8.34
C SER A 3 -29.52 14.42 9.60
N ALA A 4 -30.09 13.36 10.18
CA ALA A 4 -29.65 12.71 11.40
C ALA A 4 -28.13 12.53 11.45
N ASN A 5 -27.52 12.85 12.60
CA ASN A 5 -26.18 12.39 12.95
C ASN A 5 -26.16 10.87 12.87
N ALA A 6 -25.69 10.33 11.75
CA ALA A 6 -25.46 8.91 11.61
C ALA A 6 -24.41 8.48 12.66
N PRO A 7 -24.54 7.30 13.29
CA PRO A 7 -23.61 6.82 14.30
C PRO A 7 -22.20 6.53 13.75
N ILE A 8 -21.98 6.74 12.45
CA ILE A 8 -20.74 6.49 11.74
C ILE A 8 -20.40 7.67 10.83
N PHE A 9 -19.13 8.07 10.85
CA PHE A 9 -18.57 9.03 9.91
C PHE A 9 -17.83 8.26 8.81
N MET A 10 -18.39 8.26 7.60
CA MET A 10 -17.69 7.74 6.43
C MET A 10 -16.86 8.87 5.83
N LYS A 11 -15.56 8.68 5.74
CA LYS A 11 -14.64 9.58 5.05
C LYS A 11 -13.79 8.79 4.08
N GLU A 12 -13.79 9.21 2.82
CA GLU A 12 -12.84 8.73 1.84
C GLU A 12 -11.47 9.35 2.14
N ALA A 13 -10.50 8.50 2.49
CA ALA A 13 -9.15 8.97 2.78
C ALA A 13 -8.36 9.21 1.49
N LEU A 14 -8.39 8.23 0.57
CA LEU A 14 -7.52 8.21 -0.60
C LEU A 14 -8.04 7.24 -1.66
N THR A 15 -7.91 7.64 -2.93
CA THR A 15 -8.15 6.75 -4.08
C THR A 15 -6.84 6.22 -4.63
N LEU A 16 -6.60 4.92 -4.47
CA LEU A 16 -5.40 4.24 -5.00
C LEU A 16 -5.14 4.47 -6.50
N PRO A 17 -6.16 4.46 -7.38
CA PRO A 17 -5.97 4.73 -8.80
C PRO A 17 -5.42 6.14 -9.10
N SER A 18 -5.73 7.14 -8.26
CA SER A 18 -5.23 8.51 -8.45
C SER A 18 -3.72 8.63 -8.21
N LEU A 19 -3.13 7.68 -7.50
CA LEU A 19 -1.69 7.61 -7.21
C LEU A 19 -0.89 6.87 -8.29
N GLY A 20 -1.56 6.49 -9.38
CA GLY A 20 -0.96 5.72 -10.47
C GLY A 20 -0.74 4.25 -10.12
N ILE A 21 -1.57 3.70 -9.22
CA ILE A 21 -1.67 2.25 -8.99
C ILE A 21 -2.70 1.65 -9.93
N ASN A 22 -2.33 0.59 -10.61
CA ASN A 22 -3.24 -0.07 -11.53
C ASN A 22 -4.36 -0.82 -10.76
N PRO A 23 -5.65 -0.63 -11.10
CA PRO A 23 -6.76 -1.30 -10.42
C PRO A 23 -6.67 -2.83 -10.40
N GLN A 24 -5.95 -3.44 -11.34
CA GLN A 24 -5.71 -4.89 -11.36
C GLN A 24 -4.94 -5.39 -10.12
N PHE A 25 -4.14 -4.52 -9.49
CA PHE A 25 -3.36 -4.83 -8.29
C PHE A 25 -4.08 -4.48 -6.99
N ILE A 26 -5.32 -3.99 -7.05
CA ILE A 26 -6.13 -3.67 -5.86
C ILE A 26 -6.88 -4.95 -5.44
N ASN A 27 -6.16 -5.91 -4.89
CA ASN A 27 -6.71 -7.15 -4.37
C ASN A 27 -6.01 -7.56 -3.07
N PHE A 28 -6.58 -8.52 -2.33
CA PHE A 28 -6.03 -9.00 -1.06
C PHE A 28 -4.67 -9.66 -1.19
N THR A 29 -4.28 -10.11 -2.40
CA THR A 29 -2.97 -10.71 -2.60
C THR A 29 -1.88 -9.64 -2.74
N HIS A 30 -2.16 -8.52 -3.40
CA HIS A 30 -1.18 -7.48 -3.70
C HIS A 30 -1.21 -6.28 -2.75
N VAL A 31 -2.36 -5.97 -2.14
CA VAL A 31 -2.51 -4.87 -1.17
C VAL A 31 -2.45 -5.40 0.25
N THR A 32 -1.60 -4.79 1.06
CA THR A 32 -1.44 -5.09 2.49
C THR A 32 -1.49 -3.80 3.29
N MET A 33 -2.34 -3.80 4.31
CA MET A 33 -2.53 -2.66 5.21
C MET A 33 -2.39 -3.17 6.64
N GLU A 34 -1.18 -3.11 7.17
CA GLU A 34 -0.89 -3.53 8.55
C GLU A 34 -1.26 -2.45 9.57
N SER A 35 -1.32 -1.18 9.14
CA SER A 35 -1.69 -0.04 9.98
C SER A 35 -2.27 1.10 9.14
N GLU A 36 -2.85 2.09 9.81
CA GLU A 36 -3.30 3.34 9.20
C GLU A 36 -2.16 4.25 8.72
N LYS A 37 -0.89 3.95 9.05
CA LYS A 37 0.25 4.78 8.68
C LYS A 37 0.82 4.43 7.32
N TYR A 38 0.85 3.14 7.00
CA TYR A 38 1.51 2.62 5.81
C TYR A 38 0.62 1.64 5.08
N LEU A 39 0.58 1.82 3.77
CA LEU A 39 -0.07 0.92 2.84
C LEU A 39 0.96 0.41 1.84
N CYS A 40 1.02 -0.91 1.67
CA CYS A 40 1.93 -1.55 0.74
C CYS A 40 1.14 -2.19 -0.39
N VAL A 41 1.50 -1.86 -1.62
CA VAL A 41 0.92 -2.44 -2.83
C VAL A 41 2.02 -3.06 -3.67
N ARG A 42 1.81 -4.28 -4.12
CA ARG A 42 2.74 -5.00 -4.99
C ARG A 42 2.27 -4.88 -6.43
N GLU A 43 3.03 -4.18 -7.25
CA GLU A 43 2.78 -4.10 -8.70
C GLU A 43 3.65 -5.14 -9.41
N THR A 44 3.04 -6.00 -10.22
CA THR A 44 3.75 -7.07 -10.96
C THR A 44 3.95 -6.77 -12.45
N ALA A 45 3.53 -5.59 -12.93
CA ALA A 45 3.79 -5.13 -14.29
C ALA A 45 4.03 -3.60 -14.32
N PRO A 46 5.03 -3.08 -15.06
CA PRO A 46 5.95 -3.78 -15.99
C PRO A 46 7.16 -4.46 -15.34
N GLN A 47 7.45 -4.19 -14.06
CA GLN A 47 8.44 -4.90 -13.24
C GLN A 47 7.89 -5.11 -11.84
N ASN A 48 8.25 -6.21 -11.20
CA ASN A 48 7.88 -6.50 -9.81
C ASN A 48 8.44 -5.41 -8.89
N SER A 49 7.54 -4.60 -8.34
CA SER A 49 7.88 -3.51 -7.45
C SER A 49 6.89 -3.43 -6.30
N VAL A 50 7.38 -2.97 -5.16
CA VAL A 50 6.56 -2.69 -3.99
C VAL A 50 6.43 -1.18 -3.89
N VAL A 51 5.19 -0.72 -3.95
CA VAL A 51 4.79 0.67 -3.75
C VAL A 51 4.39 0.84 -2.29
N ILE A 52 5.10 1.72 -1.60
CA ILE A 52 4.83 2.05 -0.20
C ILE A 52 4.20 3.44 -0.18
N ILE A 53 2.98 3.52 0.34
CA ILE A 53 2.23 4.75 0.52
C ILE A 53 2.25 5.08 2.02
N ASP A 54 2.77 6.27 2.34
CA ASP A 54 2.70 6.85 3.69
C ASP A 54 1.45 7.74 3.78
N MET A 55 0.60 7.51 4.77
CA MET A 55 -0.63 8.29 4.98
C MET A 55 -0.35 9.73 5.45
N ASN A 56 0.85 10.04 5.94
CA ASN A 56 1.27 11.43 6.17
C ASN A 56 1.61 12.17 4.88
N MET A 57 2.00 11.45 3.83
CA MET A 57 2.42 12.02 2.53
C MET A 57 1.92 11.16 1.36
N PRO A 58 0.59 11.08 1.15
CA PRO A 58 0.00 10.20 0.14
C PRO A 58 0.37 10.59 -1.30
N MET A 59 0.76 11.84 -1.53
CA MET A 59 1.16 12.37 -2.85
C MET A 59 2.52 11.89 -3.34
N GLN A 60 3.31 11.20 -2.51
CA GLN A 60 4.66 10.73 -2.85
C GLN A 60 4.81 9.22 -2.57
N PRO A 61 4.18 8.35 -3.36
CA PRO A 61 4.34 6.91 -3.22
C PRO A 61 5.78 6.50 -3.52
N LEU A 62 6.40 5.77 -2.60
CA LEU A 62 7.76 5.26 -2.76
C LEU A 62 7.72 3.93 -3.50
N ARG A 63 8.23 3.91 -4.73
CA ARG A 63 8.31 2.69 -5.54
C ARG A 63 9.71 2.09 -5.41
N ARG A 64 9.81 0.87 -4.90
CA ARG A 64 11.08 0.12 -4.82
C ARG A 64 10.99 -1.15 -5.67
N PRO A 65 11.97 -1.42 -6.55
CA PRO A 65 12.02 -2.67 -7.31
C PRO A 65 12.38 -3.82 -6.34
N ILE A 66 11.36 -4.57 -5.92
CA ILE A 66 11.51 -5.65 -4.96
C ILE A 66 10.65 -6.81 -5.45
N THR A 67 11.29 -7.94 -5.67
CA THR A 67 10.63 -9.23 -5.95
C THR A 67 10.33 -9.93 -4.63
N ALA A 68 9.07 -9.91 -4.20
CA ALA A 68 8.63 -10.61 -2.99
C ALA A 68 7.21 -11.20 -3.16
N ASP A 69 7.03 -12.40 -2.62
CA ASP A 69 5.74 -13.09 -2.55
C ASP A 69 4.79 -12.41 -1.56
N SER A 70 5.35 -11.83 -0.49
CA SER A 70 4.61 -11.02 0.48
C SER A 70 5.49 -9.89 0.99
N ALA A 71 4.90 -8.72 1.18
CA ALA A 71 5.54 -7.57 1.80
C ALA A 71 4.63 -7.09 2.91
N LEU A 72 5.17 -6.96 4.12
CA LEU A 72 4.47 -6.43 5.29
C LEU A 72 5.28 -5.27 5.84
N MET A 73 4.62 -4.23 6.31
CA MET A 73 5.29 -3.08 6.89
C MET A 73 5.09 -3.03 8.40
N ASN A 74 6.11 -2.64 9.14
CA ASN A 74 6.01 -2.47 10.58
C ASN A 74 5.02 -1.31 10.89
N PRO A 75 4.09 -1.49 11.86
CA PRO A 75 3.06 -0.50 12.20
C PRO A 75 3.60 0.79 12.83
N SER A 76 4.81 0.77 13.42
CA SER A 76 5.40 1.93 14.12
C SER A 76 6.68 2.45 13.49
N SER A 77 7.45 1.59 12.83
CA SER A 77 8.76 1.93 12.25
C SER A 77 8.76 1.76 10.74
N ARG A 78 9.64 2.48 10.04
CA ARG A 78 9.83 2.35 8.59
C ARG A 78 10.67 1.10 8.25
N ILE A 79 10.18 -0.06 8.63
CA ILE A 79 10.81 -1.38 8.41
C ILE A 79 9.87 -2.20 7.54
N LEU A 80 10.42 -2.80 6.48
CA LEU A 80 9.69 -3.66 5.55
C LEU A 80 10.12 -5.10 5.76
N ALA A 81 9.17 -5.97 6.12
CA ALA A 81 9.34 -7.41 6.17
C ALA A 81 8.97 -7.99 4.79
N LEU A 82 9.94 -8.62 4.15
CA LEU A 82 9.78 -9.22 2.84
C LEU A 82 9.84 -10.74 2.99
N LYS A 83 8.81 -11.41 2.49
CA LYS A 83 8.86 -12.84 2.20
C LYS A 83 9.12 -12.98 0.71
N GLY A 84 10.33 -13.37 0.36
CA GLY A 84 10.71 -13.67 -1.01
C GLY A 84 11.75 -14.79 -1.02
N THR A 85 11.83 -15.50 -2.14
CA THR A 85 13.03 -16.25 -2.47
C THR A 85 14.13 -15.23 -2.75
N CYS A 86 15.25 -15.37 -2.05
CA CYS A 86 16.41 -14.53 -2.22
C CYS A 86 16.79 -14.42 -3.70
N ILE A 87 16.82 -13.19 -4.22
CA ILE A 87 17.73 -12.84 -5.30
C ILE A 87 18.71 -11.86 -4.68
N GLU A 88 19.85 -12.41 -4.24
CA GLU A 88 21.08 -11.65 -4.15
C GLU A 88 21.35 -11.01 -5.50
N THR A 89 21.54 -9.70 -5.52
CA THR A 89 22.38 -9.05 -6.53
C THR A 89 23.14 -7.92 -5.84
N HIS A 90 24.38 -8.27 -5.47
CA HIS A 90 25.57 -7.46 -5.18
C HIS A 90 25.47 -6.24 -4.25
#